data_AF-A0A9Q0LLX0-F1
#
_entry.id   AF-A0A9Q0LLX0-F1
#
_cell.length_a   1.000
_cell.length_b   1.000
_cell.length_c   1.000
_cell.angle_alpha   90.00
_cell.angle_beta   90.00
_cell.angle_gamma   90.00
#
_symmetry.space_group_name_H-M   'P 1'
#
loop_
_entity.id
_entity.type
_entity.pdbx_description
1 polymer ?
#
loop_
_entity_poly.entity_id
_entity_poly.type
_entity_poly.pdbx_seq_one_letter_code
_entity_poly.pdbx_strand_id
1 'polypeptide(L)'
;MEKTKPQLFHNEKKTISLNSGFIREINIIDQYSEIFKPLIKKYNTTISICGFIAPAVAFWIFDNLQTFPYLIDVNSVKRLIFSLLDPDNLVPYVEDAMKFIQNDRENYVKTHSNEFSTEKEKENYLRDWVANYEISDYIKYKANPNVIFSRFIERDFGPFSKLNHEEKRRLEEEVPFRKYKFFLDSPNPKKGEQNILQNPEEWLNENIKNENITKNENDSQIDWKSNKIIITDSTGHFTVSLPLILLQNQKKTNTLLVLNSLNYAVYSSQPLFKHLFELWFEGKIPPLYNSNQI
;
A
#
# COMPACT_ATOMS: atom_id res chain seq x y z
N MET A 1 7.14 -29.66 13.12
CA MET A 1 7.00 -28.63 14.18
C MET A 1 7.75 -27.40 13.73
N GLU A 2 7.05 -26.31 13.37
CA GLU A 2 7.70 -25.01 13.14
C GLU A 2 8.29 -24.53 14.46
N LYS A 3 9.62 -24.35 14.53
CA LYS A 3 10.24 -23.66 15.67
C LYS A 3 9.74 -22.21 15.64
N THR A 4 8.99 -21.81 16.66
CA THR A 4 8.60 -20.42 16.87
C THR A 4 9.86 -19.57 16.96
N LYS A 5 10.08 -18.72 15.96
CA LYS A 5 11.23 -17.80 15.94
C LYS A 5 10.96 -16.66 16.94
N PRO A 6 12.01 -16.09 17.55
CA PRO A 6 11.84 -15.03 18.53
C PRO A 6 11.19 -13.80 17.89
N GLN A 7 10.18 -13.28 18.59
CA GLN A 7 9.54 -12.01 18.28
C GLN A 7 10.58 -10.89 18.40
N LEU A 8 10.73 -10.05 17.36
CA LEU A 8 11.74 -8.98 17.36
C LEU A 8 11.17 -7.63 17.84
N PHE A 9 9.88 -7.41 17.64
CA PHE A 9 9.19 -6.17 17.94
C PHE A 9 8.00 -6.46 18.86
N HIS A 10 7.75 -5.58 19.83
CA HIS A 10 6.65 -5.74 20.78
C HIS A 10 5.29 -5.88 20.08
N ASN A 11 5.08 -5.11 19.01
CA ASN A 11 3.85 -5.07 18.22
C ASN A 11 3.83 -6.07 17.05
N GLU A 12 4.80 -6.99 16.99
CA GLU A 12 4.84 -8.00 15.92
C GLU A 12 3.70 -8.99 16.13
N LYS A 13 2.77 -9.04 15.17
CA LYS A 13 1.60 -9.91 15.17
C LYS A 13 1.91 -11.28 14.60
N LYS A 14 2.69 -11.34 13.53
CA LYS A 14 3.04 -12.57 12.81
C LYS A 14 4.39 -12.43 12.14
N THR A 15 5.17 -13.52 12.19
CA THR A 15 6.36 -13.70 11.36
C THR A 15 6.20 -14.95 10.51
N ILE A 16 6.48 -14.82 9.20
CA ILE A 16 6.52 -15.91 8.24
C ILE A 16 7.96 -16.08 7.79
N SER A 17 8.48 -17.29 7.90
CA SER A 17 9.81 -17.64 7.42
C SER A 17 9.74 -18.07 5.96
N LEU A 18 10.57 -17.46 5.11
CA LEU A 18 10.80 -17.89 3.74
C LEU A 18 12.23 -18.41 3.62
N ASN A 19 12.58 -18.99 2.46
CA ASN A 19 13.91 -19.56 2.23
C ASN A 19 15.02 -18.48 2.30
N SER A 20 14.72 -17.27 1.81
CA SER A 20 15.70 -16.18 1.69
C SER A 20 15.46 -15.02 2.66
N GLY A 21 14.50 -15.12 3.59
CA GLY A 21 14.18 -14.02 4.51
C GLY A 21 12.88 -14.20 5.30
N PHE A 22 12.26 -13.06 5.64
CA PHE A 22 11.07 -13.00 6.49
C PHE A 22 10.01 -12.04 5.95
N ILE A 23 8.75 -12.36 6.23
CA ILE A 23 7.65 -11.39 6.25
C ILE A 23 7.29 -11.17 7.72
N ARG A 24 7.20 -9.91 8.14
CA ARG A 24 6.90 -9.54 9.54
C ARG A 24 5.77 -8.54 9.57
N GLU A 25 4.63 -8.95 10.11
CA GLU A 25 3.48 -8.07 10.32
C GLU A 25 3.56 -7.38 11.67
N ILE A 26 3.54 -6.04 11.63
CA ILE A 26 3.57 -5.18 12.80
C ILE A 26 2.28 -4.40 12.84
N ASN A 27 1.64 -4.44 14.00
CA ASN A 27 0.49 -3.60 14.27
C ASN A 27 0.95 -2.17 14.57
N ILE A 28 0.38 -1.22 13.83
CA ILE A 28 0.49 0.21 14.10
C ILE A 28 -0.80 0.69 14.79
N ILE A 29 -1.05 1.99 14.79
CA ILE A 29 -2.27 2.53 15.38
C ILE A 29 -3.52 1.89 14.77
N ASP A 30 -4.48 1.55 15.63
CA ASP A 30 -5.71 0.87 15.20
C ASP A 30 -6.60 1.82 14.41
N GLN A 31 -7.06 1.41 13.24
CA GLN A 31 -8.02 2.18 12.44
C GLN A 31 -9.34 2.43 13.18
N TYR A 32 -9.68 1.61 14.17
CA TYR A 32 -10.88 1.77 15.00
C TYR A 32 -10.62 2.55 16.30
N SER A 33 -9.42 3.11 16.48
CA SER A 33 -9.09 3.90 17.66
C SER A 33 -9.97 5.14 17.80
N GLU A 34 -10.32 5.47 19.05
CA GLU A 34 -11.15 6.64 19.41
C GLU A 34 -10.60 7.97 18.85
N ILE A 35 -9.27 8.05 18.69
CA ILE A 35 -8.58 9.23 18.16
C ILE A 35 -9.07 9.65 16.78
N PHE A 36 -9.57 8.71 15.97
CA PHE A 36 -10.02 8.97 14.61
C PHE A 36 -11.51 9.34 14.53
N LYS A 37 -12.30 9.15 15.61
CA LYS A 37 -13.73 9.49 15.62
C LYS A 37 -14.02 10.95 15.24
N PRO A 38 -13.25 11.96 15.70
CA PRO A 38 -13.45 13.33 15.27
C PRO A 38 -13.28 13.51 13.75
N LEU A 39 -12.27 12.87 13.14
CA LEU A 39 -12.04 12.94 11.69
C LEU A 39 -13.11 12.17 10.91
N ILE A 40 -13.47 10.96 11.34
CA ILE A 40 -14.55 10.15 10.74
C ILE A 40 -15.86 10.96 10.70
N LYS A 41 -16.17 11.65 11.80
CA LYS A 41 -17.34 12.55 11.87
C LYS A 41 -17.19 13.77 10.97
N LYS A 42 -16.02 14.41 10.97
CA LYS A 42 -15.75 15.62 10.18
C LYS A 42 -15.88 15.39 8.68
N TYR A 43 -15.37 14.27 8.18
CA TYR A 43 -15.37 13.91 6.75
C TYR A 43 -16.51 12.95 6.38
N ASN A 44 -17.42 12.65 7.30
CA ASN A 44 -18.60 11.80 7.09
C ASN A 44 -18.30 10.46 6.38
N THR A 45 -17.23 9.77 6.79
CA THR A 45 -16.82 8.49 6.20
C THR A 45 -17.21 7.30 7.08
N THR A 46 -16.87 6.09 6.64
CA THR A 46 -17.04 4.85 7.40
C THR A 46 -16.10 4.79 8.62
N ILE A 47 -16.32 3.81 9.50
CA ILE A 47 -15.40 3.55 10.62
C ILE A 47 -14.15 2.78 10.20
N SER A 48 -14.21 2.06 9.08
CA SER A 48 -13.09 1.26 8.55
C SER A 48 -12.24 2.14 7.63
N ILE A 49 -11.27 2.85 8.22
CA ILE A 49 -10.50 3.91 7.56
C ILE A 49 -9.12 3.47 7.06
N CYS A 50 -8.86 2.16 6.90
CA CYS A 50 -7.57 1.66 6.43
C CYS A 50 -7.09 2.29 5.12
N GLY A 51 -8.00 2.62 4.19
CA GLY A 51 -7.65 3.26 2.92
C GLY A 51 -7.21 4.72 3.06
N PHE A 52 -7.48 5.37 4.19
CA PHE A 52 -6.90 6.68 4.54
C PHE A 52 -5.59 6.50 5.31
N ILE A 53 -5.52 5.50 6.22
CA ILE A 53 -4.34 5.26 7.06
C ILE A 53 -3.15 4.74 6.25
N ALA A 54 -3.35 3.79 5.34
CA ALA A 54 -2.25 3.21 4.57
C ALA A 54 -1.48 4.27 3.75
N PRO A 55 -2.12 5.14 2.96
CA PRO A 55 -1.39 6.23 2.31
C PRO A 55 -0.82 7.23 3.31
N ALA A 56 -1.51 7.57 4.40
CA ALA A 56 -0.98 8.45 5.44
C ALA A 56 0.33 7.94 6.06
N VAL A 57 0.39 6.65 6.39
CA VAL A 57 1.60 5.98 6.89
C VAL A 57 2.70 6.03 5.85
N ALA A 58 2.37 5.73 4.59
CA ALA A 58 3.36 5.72 3.52
C ALA A 58 4.02 7.10 3.32
N PHE A 59 3.20 8.16 3.28
CA PHE A 59 3.71 9.53 3.13
C PHE A 59 4.40 10.04 4.40
N TRP A 60 3.92 9.67 5.59
CA TRP A 60 4.62 10.00 6.84
C TRP A 60 6.02 9.40 6.86
N ILE A 61 6.16 8.12 6.48
CA ILE A 61 7.46 7.45 6.40
C ILE A 61 8.36 8.18 5.41
N PHE A 62 7.85 8.52 4.24
CA PHE A 62 8.63 9.23 3.24
C PHE A 62 9.12 10.61 3.73
N ASP A 63 8.22 11.44 4.27
CA ASP A 63 8.54 12.82 4.64
C ASP A 63 9.49 12.89 5.84
N ASN A 64 9.41 11.92 6.76
CA ASN A 64 10.20 11.90 7.98
C ASN A 64 11.47 11.06 7.87
N LEU A 65 11.51 10.11 6.93
CA LEU A 65 12.66 9.25 6.66
C LEU A 65 13.11 9.46 5.22
N GLN A 66 13.46 10.71 4.88
CA GLN A 66 13.84 11.23 3.54
C GLN A 66 14.60 10.22 2.66
N THR A 67 15.44 9.39 3.27
CA THR A 67 15.89 8.12 2.69
C THR A 67 15.62 6.99 3.68
N PHE A 68 14.63 6.14 3.41
CA PHE A 68 14.41 4.94 4.20
C PHE A 68 15.49 3.92 3.83
N PRO A 69 16.52 3.75 4.68
CA PRO A 69 17.70 3.01 4.26
C PRO A 69 17.30 1.56 4.02
N TYR A 70 17.67 1.04 2.85
CA TYR A 70 17.40 -0.36 2.52
C TYR A 70 18.04 -1.30 3.55
N LEU A 71 19.21 -0.94 4.08
CA LEU A 71 19.81 -1.60 5.23
C LEU A 71 19.47 -0.83 6.51
N ILE A 72 18.69 -1.44 7.40
CA ILE A 72 18.22 -0.80 8.63
C ILE A 72 18.41 -1.72 9.83
N ASP A 73 18.85 -1.17 10.96
CA ASP A 73 18.98 -1.94 12.21
C ASP A 73 17.64 -2.07 12.94
N VAL A 74 17.53 -3.09 13.77
CA VAL A 74 16.32 -3.39 14.56
C VAL A 74 15.87 -2.20 15.42
N ASN A 75 16.78 -1.41 15.99
CA ASN A 75 16.40 -0.28 16.85
C ASN A 75 15.84 0.89 16.03
N SER A 76 16.35 1.11 14.82
CA SER A 76 15.78 2.08 13.88
C SER A 76 14.36 1.70 13.46
N VAL A 77 14.10 0.41 13.17
CA VAL A 77 12.73 -0.08 12.91
C VAL A 77 11.84 0.08 14.14
N LYS A 78 12.33 -0.18 15.36
CA LYS A 78 11.56 0.07 16.59
C LYS A 78 11.17 1.54 16.72
N ARG A 79 12.10 2.48 16.47
CA ARG A 79 11.80 3.92 16.53
C ARG A 79 10.73 4.31 15.50
N LEU A 80 10.83 3.80 14.27
CA LEU A 80 9.78 3.97 13.26
C LEU A 80 8.42 3.51 13.79
N ILE A 81 8.34 2.28 14.32
CA ILE A 81 7.08 1.72 14.83
C ILE A 81 6.53 2.57 15.97
N PHE A 82 7.38 3.03 16.90
CA PHE A 82 6.96 3.92 17.98
C PHE A 82 6.38 5.23 17.46
N SER A 83 7.01 5.85 16.45
CA SER A 83 6.48 7.08 15.85
C SER A 83 5.12 6.87 15.17
N LEU A 84 4.89 5.71 14.55
CA LEU A 84 3.60 5.37 13.91
C LEU A 84 2.49 5.00 14.91
N LEU A 85 2.82 4.79 16.19
CA LEU A 85 1.85 4.60 17.26
C LEU A 85 1.43 5.92 17.92
N ASP A 86 2.15 7.01 17.62
CA ASP A 86 1.89 8.33 18.18
C ASP A 86 0.84 9.07 17.32
N PRO A 87 -0.35 9.37 17.88
CA PRO A 87 -1.39 10.11 17.17
C PRO A 87 -0.91 11.46 16.61
N ASP A 88 -0.02 12.16 17.33
CA ASP A 88 0.44 13.51 16.93
C ASP A 88 1.24 13.47 15.62
N ASN A 89 1.86 12.32 15.33
CA ASN A 89 2.59 12.09 14.09
C ASN A 89 1.66 11.74 12.93
N LEU A 90 0.70 10.81 13.15
CA LEU A 90 -0.03 10.17 12.05
C LEU A 90 -1.39 10.81 11.77
N VAL A 91 -2.09 11.34 12.76
CA VAL A 91 -3.44 11.94 12.59
C VAL A 91 -3.44 13.08 11.55
N PRO A 92 -2.45 14.00 11.50
CA PRO A 92 -2.42 15.05 10.46
C PRO A 92 -2.34 14.48 9.04
N TYR A 93 -1.61 13.38 8.83
CA TYR A 93 -1.49 12.74 7.52
C TYR A 93 -2.77 11.98 7.13
N VAL A 94 -3.46 11.39 8.12
CA VAL A 94 -4.76 10.75 7.91
C VAL A 94 -5.81 11.81 7.54
N GLU A 95 -5.81 12.95 8.21
CA GLU A 95 -6.68 14.08 7.89
C GLU A 95 -6.44 14.62 6.48
N ASP A 96 -5.18 14.74 6.05
CA ASP A 96 -4.85 15.19 4.69
C ASP A 96 -5.37 14.23 3.62
N ALA A 97 -5.19 12.91 3.81
CA ALA A 97 -5.74 11.89 2.92
C ALA A 97 -7.29 11.92 2.89
N MET A 98 -7.93 12.01 4.06
CA MET A 98 -9.40 12.13 4.16
C MET A 98 -9.91 13.38 3.45
N LYS A 99 -9.25 14.51 3.63
CA LYS A 99 -9.62 15.77 2.96
C LYS A 99 -9.50 15.66 1.45
N PHE A 100 -8.42 15.08 0.94
CA PHE A 100 -8.23 14.91 -0.51
C PHE A 100 -9.35 14.05 -1.11
N ILE A 101 -9.53 12.84 -0.58
CA ILE A 101 -10.51 11.87 -1.10
C ILE A 101 -11.93 12.42 -0.98
N GLN A 102 -12.28 13.03 0.16
CA GLN A 102 -13.61 13.60 0.34
C GLN A 102 -13.90 14.74 -0.65
N ASN A 103 -12.93 15.62 -0.89
CA ASN A 103 -13.08 16.69 -1.88
C ASN A 103 -13.25 16.12 -3.30
N ASP A 104 -12.54 15.04 -3.63
CA ASP A 104 -12.63 14.39 -4.93
C ASP A 104 -14.01 13.76 -5.14
N ARG A 105 -14.51 13.01 -4.15
CA ARG A 105 -15.88 12.46 -4.14
C ARG A 105 -16.95 13.54 -4.26
N GLU A 106 -16.83 14.64 -3.52
CA GLU A 106 -17.76 15.77 -3.60
C GLU A 106 -17.76 16.42 -4.98
N ASN A 107 -16.57 16.58 -5.58
CA ASN A 107 -16.42 17.07 -6.93
C ASN A 107 -17.03 16.10 -7.96
N TYR A 108 -16.86 14.79 -7.78
CA TYR A 108 -17.49 13.78 -8.62
C TYR A 108 -19.02 13.89 -8.57
N VAL A 109 -19.62 13.89 -7.37
CA VAL A 109 -21.07 14.03 -7.18
C VAL A 109 -21.60 15.31 -7.83
N LYS A 110 -20.85 16.42 -7.71
CA LYS A 110 -21.22 17.70 -8.31
C LYS A 110 -21.20 17.66 -9.84
N THR A 111 -20.20 17.00 -10.43
CA THR A 111 -19.99 16.97 -11.89
C THR A 111 -20.75 15.85 -12.60
N HIS A 112 -21.17 14.82 -11.86
CA HIS A 112 -21.91 13.64 -12.35
C HIS A 112 -23.23 13.45 -11.60
N SER A 113 -23.90 14.55 -11.24
CA SER A 113 -25.10 14.52 -10.38
C SER A 113 -26.24 13.68 -10.98
N ASN A 114 -26.28 13.51 -12.30
CA ASN A 114 -27.25 12.71 -13.04
C ASN A 114 -27.04 11.19 -12.89
N GLU A 115 -25.89 10.74 -12.38
CA GLU A 115 -25.64 9.32 -12.10
C GLU A 115 -26.25 8.87 -10.77
N PHE A 116 -26.65 9.81 -9.91
CA PHE A 116 -27.23 9.53 -8.60
C PHE A 116 -28.75 9.72 -8.64
N SER A 117 -29.48 8.63 -8.48
CA SER A 117 -30.94 8.59 -8.55
C SER A 117 -31.62 9.23 -7.34
N THR A 118 -30.95 9.25 -6.18
CA THR A 118 -31.49 9.78 -4.92
C THR A 118 -30.41 10.46 -4.08
N GLU A 119 -30.80 11.36 -3.18
CA GLU A 119 -29.85 11.96 -2.20
C GLU A 119 -29.21 10.89 -1.30
N LYS A 120 -29.96 9.84 -0.94
CA LYS A 120 -29.44 8.72 -0.15
C LYS A 120 -28.30 7.99 -0.86
N GLU A 121 -28.37 7.85 -2.19
CA GLU A 121 -27.30 7.23 -2.98
C GLU A 121 -26.04 8.11 -2.98
N LYS A 122 -26.19 9.43 -3.07
CA LYS A 122 -25.08 10.39 -2.93
C LYS A 122 -24.44 10.28 -1.55
N GLU A 123 -25.25 10.31 -0.49
CA GLU A 123 -24.76 10.18 0.89
C GLU A 123 -24.01 8.86 1.11
N ASN A 124 -24.51 7.75 0.54
CA ASN A 124 -23.84 6.46 0.61
C ASN A 124 -22.49 6.49 -0.11
N TYR A 125 -22.42 7.01 -1.33
CA TYR A 125 -21.17 7.12 -2.10
C TYR A 125 -20.14 7.99 -1.36
N LEU A 126 -20.54 9.15 -0.82
CA LEU A 126 -19.64 10.01 -0.06
C LEU A 126 -19.07 9.29 1.19
N ARG A 127 -19.87 8.43 1.82
CA ARG A 127 -19.50 7.71 3.05
C ARG A 127 -18.79 6.37 2.82
N ASP A 128 -18.73 5.89 1.59
CA ASP A 128 -18.30 4.53 1.28
C ASP A 128 -16.83 4.27 1.65
N TRP A 129 -16.42 3.01 1.64
CA TRP A 129 -15.02 2.61 1.78
C TRP A 129 -14.15 3.24 0.69
N VAL A 130 -12.88 3.42 1.00
CA VAL A 130 -11.92 3.94 0.03
C VAL A 130 -11.64 2.87 -1.02
N ALA A 131 -11.84 3.21 -2.29
CA ALA A 131 -11.56 2.36 -3.42
C ALA A 131 -10.09 2.43 -3.86
N ASN A 132 -9.66 1.43 -4.62
CA ASN A 132 -8.30 1.34 -5.15
C ASN A 132 -7.90 2.56 -6.01
N TYR A 133 -8.80 3.05 -6.87
CA TYR A 133 -8.48 4.21 -7.71
C TYR A 133 -8.27 5.49 -6.88
N GLU A 134 -8.97 5.66 -5.75
CA GLU A 134 -8.84 6.86 -4.90
C GLU A 134 -7.46 6.95 -4.23
N ILE A 135 -6.91 5.80 -3.80
CA ILE A 135 -5.53 5.72 -3.32
C ILE A 135 -4.56 6.06 -4.46
N SER A 136 -4.82 5.56 -5.66
CA SER A 136 -4.01 5.83 -6.86
C SER A 136 -3.98 7.31 -7.20
N ASP A 137 -5.13 7.98 -7.15
CA ASP A 137 -5.27 9.42 -7.40
C ASP A 137 -4.62 10.26 -6.30
N TYR A 138 -4.68 9.83 -5.04
CA TYR A 138 -3.96 10.50 -3.96
C TYR A 138 -2.43 10.37 -4.11
N ILE A 139 -1.92 9.20 -4.48
CA ILE A 139 -0.49 9.01 -4.76
C ILE A 139 -0.05 9.88 -5.94
N LYS A 140 -0.88 9.94 -7.00
CA LYS A 140 -0.66 10.81 -8.15
C LYS A 140 -0.59 12.28 -7.74
N TYR A 141 -1.51 12.73 -6.91
CA TYR A 141 -1.55 14.10 -6.38
C TYR A 141 -0.28 14.45 -5.60
N LYS A 142 0.21 13.52 -4.78
CA LYS A 142 1.48 13.68 -4.04
C LYS A 142 2.71 13.56 -4.92
N ALA A 143 2.58 12.95 -6.10
CA ALA A 143 3.60 12.85 -7.16
C ALA A 143 4.95 12.31 -6.67
N ASN A 144 4.93 11.31 -5.79
CA ASN A 144 6.13 10.81 -5.13
C ASN A 144 6.60 9.46 -5.70
N PRO A 145 7.72 9.40 -6.44
CA PRO A 145 8.16 8.18 -7.11
C PRO A 145 8.58 7.05 -6.16
N ASN A 146 8.71 7.32 -4.86
CA ASN A 146 9.09 6.34 -3.85
C ASN A 146 7.90 5.70 -3.11
N VAL A 147 6.70 6.26 -3.28
CA VAL A 147 5.47 5.64 -2.81
C VAL A 147 4.78 5.00 -4.00
N ILE A 148 4.63 3.68 -3.96
CA ILE A 148 3.96 2.90 -5.00
C ILE A 148 2.80 2.13 -4.40
N PHE A 149 1.89 1.68 -5.25
CA PHE A 149 0.72 0.92 -4.84
C PHE A 149 0.66 -0.43 -5.52
N SER A 150 0.68 -1.50 -4.72
CA SER A 150 0.35 -2.85 -5.16
C SER A 150 -1.16 -3.05 -5.09
N ARG A 151 -1.81 -2.91 -6.24
CA ARG A 151 -3.26 -3.05 -6.40
C ARG A 151 -3.63 -4.50 -6.66
N PHE A 152 -4.43 -5.09 -5.77
CA PHE A 152 -5.05 -6.37 -6.04
C PHE A 152 -6.07 -6.18 -7.15
N ILE A 153 -6.15 -7.14 -8.08
CA ILE A 153 -7.06 -7.01 -9.23
C ILE A 153 -8.42 -7.55 -8.84
N GLU A 154 -9.42 -6.69 -8.87
CA GLU A 154 -10.78 -7.02 -8.48
C GLU A 154 -11.48 -7.82 -9.59
N ARG A 155 -11.40 -9.15 -9.50
CA ARG A 155 -12.04 -10.08 -10.45
C ARG A 155 -13.36 -10.66 -9.95
N ASP A 156 -13.40 -10.96 -8.66
CA ASP A 156 -14.34 -11.92 -8.09
C ASP A 156 -15.32 -11.27 -7.08
N PHE A 157 -15.32 -9.94 -6.95
CA PHE A 157 -16.25 -9.21 -6.09
C PHE A 157 -17.65 -9.10 -6.72
N GLY A 158 -18.33 -10.24 -6.78
CA GLY A 158 -19.71 -10.34 -7.25
C GLY A 158 -19.88 -10.01 -8.73
N PRO A 159 -21.13 -10.00 -9.23
CA PRO A 159 -21.35 -9.59 -10.60
C PRO A 159 -20.94 -8.12 -10.72
N PHE A 160 -20.10 -7.79 -11.70
CA PHE A 160 -19.78 -6.41 -12.16
C PHE A 160 -21.01 -5.49 -12.24
N SER A 161 -22.21 -6.07 -12.29
CA SER A 161 -23.49 -5.39 -12.18
C SER A 161 -23.75 -4.65 -10.85
N LYS A 162 -22.96 -4.87 -9.79
CA LYS A 162 -23.11 -4.16 -8.50
C LYS A 162 -22.24 -2.91 -8.39
N LEU A 163 -21.24 -2.79 -9.25
CA LEU A 163 -20.33 -1.64 -9.26
C LEU A 163 -21.00 -0.50 -10.01
N ASN A 164 -20.96 0.68 -9.41
CA ASN A 164 -21.67 1.87 -9.88
C ASN A 164 -20.70 3.06 -10.03
N HIS A 165 -21.20 4.12 -10.66
CA HIS A 165 -20.53 5.42 -10.75
C HIS A 165 -19.07 5.33 -11.23
N GLU A 166 -18.17 5.98 -10.51
CA GLU A 166 -16.76 6.15 -10.84
C GLU A 166 -16.01 4.82 -10.88
N GLU A 167 -16.22 3.99 -9.86
CA GLU A 167 -15.56 2.70 -9.69
C GLU A 167 -15.75 1.81 -10.93
N LYS A 168 -16.98 1.78 -11.46
CA LYS A 168 -17.30 1.04 -12.69
C LYS A 168 -16.47 1.51 -13.89
N ARG A 169 -16.23 2.82 -14.02
CA ARG A 169 -15.40 3.37 -15.11
C ARG A 169 -13.93 3.06 -14.89
N ARG A 170 -13.45 3.19 -13.65
CA ARG A 170 -12.04 3.03 -13.30
C ARG A 170 -11.57 1.58 -13.37
N LEU A 171 -12.48 0.61 -13.26
CA LEU A 171 -12.15 -0.80 -13.50
C LEU A 171 -11.62 -1.12 -14.90
N GLU A 172 -11.91 -0.29 -15.91
CA GLU A 172 -11.36 -0.48 -17.25
C GLU A 172 -9.83 -0.44 -17.25
N GLU A 173 -9.22 0.27 -16.30
CA GLU A 173 -7.77 0.35 -16.10
C GLU A 173 -7.16 -0.99 -15.69
N GLU A 174 -7.94 -1.87 -15.05
CA GLU A 174 -7.47 -3.17 -14.58
C GLU A 174 -7.54 -4.26 -15.65
N VAL A 175 -8.28 -3.99 -16.74
CA VAL A 175 -8.51 -4.96 -17.83
C VAL A 175 -7.20 -5.53 -18.41
N PRO A 176 -6.17 -4.72 -18.71
CA PRO A 176 -4.90 -5.24 -19.24
C PRO A 176 -4.17 -6.18 -18.27
N PHE A 177 -4.44 -6.04 -16.97
CA PHE A 177 -3.74 -6.77 -15.92
C PHE A 177 -4.47 -8.05 -15.49
N ARG A 178 -5.65 -8.36 -16.05
CA ARG A 178 -6.53 -9.49 -15.65
C ARG A 178 -5.90 -10.89 -15.62
N LYS A 179 -4.68 -11.08 -16.09
CA LYS A 179 -3.92 -12.33 -15.94
C LYS A 179 -2.99 -12.39 -14.72
N TYR A 180 -2.76 -11.29 -14.01
CA TYR A 180 -1.82 -11.21 -12.86
C TYR A 180 -2.56 -11.29 -11.52
N LYS A 181 -1.91 -11.41 -10.36
CA LYS A 181 -2.66 -11.29 -9.07
C LYS A 181 -2.82 -9.85 -8.61
N PHE A 182 -1.85 -9.02 -8.96
CA PHE A 182 -1.79 -7.60 -8.68
C PHE A 182 -1.04 -6.93 -9.83
N PHE A 183 -1.15 -5.62 -9.88
CA PHE A 183 -0.27 -4.76 -10.67
C PHE A 183 0.27 -3.64 -9.77
N LEU A 184 1.30 -2.96 -10.26
CA LEU A 184 1.96 -1.88 -9.56
C LEU A 184 1.55 -0.56 -10.21
N ASP A 185 1.12 0.36 -9.38
CA ASP A 185 0.77 1.73 -9.73
C ASP A 185 1.80 2.66 -9.10
N SER A 186 2.50 3.41 -9.94
CA SER A 186 3.53 4.36 -9.53
C SER A 186 3.24 5.75 -10.12
N PRO A 187 3.46 6.84 -9.36
CA PRO A 187 3.25 8.17 -9.91
C PRO A 187 4.31 8.46 -10.98
N ASN A 188 3.86 9.05 -12.08
CA ASN A 188 4.75 9.50 -13.15
C ASN A 188 5.40 10.84 -12.74
N PRO A 189 6.74 10.93 -12.63
CA PRO A 189 7.41 12.15 -12.18
C PRO A 189 7.27 13.32 -13.16
N LYS A 190 6.84 13.07 -14.41
CA LYS A 190 6.47 14.12 -15.35
C LYS A 190 5.12 14.71 -14.91
N LYS A 191 5.19 15.86 -14.24
CA LYS A 191 4.04 16.59 -13.67
C LYS A 191 2.87 16.66 -14.67
N GLY A 192 1.79 15.95 -14.34
CA GLY A 192 0.52 15.97 -15.08
C GLY A 192 0.23 14.72 -15.90
N GLU A 193 1.18 13.79 -16.05
CA GLU A 193 0.94 12.53 -16.73
C GLU A 193 0.15 11.54 -15.85
N GLN A 194 -0.52 10.57 -16.49
CA GLN A 194 -1.21 9.47 -15.81
C GLN A 194 -0.21 8.66 -14.98
N ASN A 195 -0.70 7.98 -13.94
CA ASN A 195 0.11 6.99 -13.23
C ASN A 195 0.66 5.95 -14.21
N ILE A 196 1.83 5.42 -13.90
CA ILE A 196 2.43 4.31 -14.63
C ILE A 196 1.87 3.04 -14.01
N LEU A 197 0.99 2.37 -14.75
CA LEU A 197 0.44 1.07 -14.37
C LEU A 197 1.26 -0.02 -15.02
N GLN A 198 1.80 -0.93 -14.22
CA GLN A 198 2.75 -1.94 -14.67
C GLN A 198 2.39 -3.29 -14.09
N ASN A 199 2.46 -4.31 -14.93
CA ASN A 199 2.47 -5.66 -14.40
C ASN A 199 3.80 -5.96 -13.69
N PRO A 200 3.88 -7.01 -12.84
CA PRO A 200 5.11 -7.30 -12.08
C PRO A 200 6.36 -7.51 -12.95
N GLU A 201 6.21 -8.04 -14.17
CA GLU A 201 7.32 -8.26 -15.10
C GLU A 201 7.83 -6.96 -15.71
N GLU A 202 6.92 -6.09 -16.17
CA GLU A 202 7.25 -4.75 -16.68
C GLU A 202 7.99 -3.94 -15.62
N TRP A 203 7.44 -3.90 -14.40
CA TRP A 203 8.05 -3.18 -13.29
C TRP A 203 9.45 -3.70 -12.95
N LEU A 204 9.63 -5.03 -12.89
CA LEU A 204 10.93 -5.64 -12.61
C LEU A 204 11.95 -5.29 -13.70
N ASN A 205 11.56 -5.40 -14.97
CA ASN A 205 12.43 -5.12 -16.10
C ASN A 205 12.88 -3.65 -16.13
N GLU A 206 11.99 -2.71 -15.84
CA GLU A 206 12.34 -1.29 -15.76
C GLU A 206 13.30 -0.99 -14.62
N ASN A 207 13.06 -1.55 -13.43
CA ASN A 207 13.92 -1.33 -12.28
C ASN A 207 15.31 -1.98 -12.43
N ILE A 208 15.39 -3.18 -13.04
CA ILE A 208 16.68 -3.80 -13.39
C ILE A 208 17.45 -2.95 -14.41
N LYS A 209 16.76 -2.42 -15.44
CA LYS A 209 17.40 -1.52 -16.42
C LYS A 209 17.98 -0.28 -15.72
N ASN A 210 17.22 0.33 -14.82
CA ASN A 210 17.67 1.49 -14.06
C ASN A 210 18.90 1.16 -13.18
N GLU A 211 18.96 -0.03 -12.59
CA GLU A 211 20.14 -0.51 -11.83
C GLU A 211 21.41 -0.58 -12.69
N ASN A 212 21.28 -1.06 -13.92
CA ASN A 212 22.41 -1.22 -14.83
C ASN A 212 22.91 0.14 -15.34
N ILE A 213 22.03 1.13 -15.45
CA ILE A 213 22.40 2.51 -15.82
C ILE A 213 23.19 3.15 -14.68
N THR A 214 22.69 3.08 -13.44
CA THR A 214 23.35 3.71 -12.28
C THR A 214 24.70 3.08 -11.92
N LYS A 215 24.94 1.79 -12.23
CA LYS A 215 26.25 1.15 -12.02
C LYS A 215 27.36 1.64 -12.95
N ASN A 216 27.01 2.21 -14.10
CA ASN A 216 28.00 2.71 -15.06
C ASN A 216 28.45 4.15 -14.77
N GLU A 217 27.74 4.86 -13.90
CA GLU A 217 28.07 6.20 -13.45
C GLU A 217 28.70 6.09 -12.06
N ASN A 218 29.95 6.54 -11.92
CA ASN A 218 30.83 6.30 -10.75
C ASN A 218 30.37 6.92 -9.40
N ASP A 219 29.10 7.28 -9.24
CA ASP A 219 28.57 7.93 -8.04
C ASP A 219 27.53 7.05 -7.35
N SER A 220 27.81 6.72 -6.09
CA SER A 220 26.91 6.12 -5.08
C SER A 220 25.75 5.26 -5.60
N GLN A 221 25.89 3.94 -5.51
CA GLN A 221 24.84 2.93 -5.71
C GLN A 221 23.48 3.35 -5.13
N ILE A 222 22.64 4.02 -5.92
CA ILE A 222 21.22 4.14 -5.63
C ILE A 222 20.63 2.78 -6.05
N ASP A 223 20.60 1.86 -5.08
CA ASP A 223 19.88 0.59 -5.21
C ASP A 223 18.40 0.92 -5.43
N TRP A 224 17.82 0.56 -6.57
CA TRP A 224 16.38 0.80 -6.83
C TRP A 224 15.48 0.09 -5.81
N LYS A 225 16.01 -0.94 -5.12
CA LYS A 225 15.34 -1.59 -3.99
C LYS A 225 15.28 -0.69 -2.76
N SER A 226 16.11 0.34 -2.69
CA SER A 226 16.12 1.31 -1.60
C SER A 226 14.99 2.31 -1.71
N ASN A 227 14.45 2.69 -0.56
CA ASN A 227 13.48 3.78 -0.38
C ASN A 227 12.06 3.56 -0.94
N LYS A 228 11.69 2.36 -1.40
CA LYS A 228 10.30 2.13 -1.85
C LYS A 228 9.38 1.79 -0.68
N ILE A 229 8.24 2.45 -0.66
CA ILE A 229 7.17 2.29 0.30
C ILE A 229 5.96 1.81 -0.49
N ILE A 230 5.46 0.63 -0.19
CA ILE A 230 4.45 -0.04 -0.99
C ILE A 230 3.14 -0.02 -0.23
N ILE A 231 2.20 0.84 -0.62
CA ILE A 231 0.81 0.65 -0.18
C ILE A 231 0.35 -0.67 -0.82
N THR A 232 -0.34 -1.51 -0.07
CA THR A 232 -0.70 -2.86 -0.51
C THR A 232 -2.17 -3.10 -0.24
N ASP A 233 -2.94 -3.34 -1.31
CA ASP A 233 -4.31 -3.85 -1.21
C ASP A 233 -4.28 -5.35 -0.96
N SER A 234 -4.79 -5.78 0.18
CA SER A 234 -4.86 -7.18 0.61
C SER A 234 -6.30 -7.69 0.66
N THR A 235 -7.05 -7.41 -0.42
CA THR A 235 -8.42 -7.88 -0.64
C THR A 235 -9.38 -7.34 0.42
N GLY A 236 -9.66 -6.05 0.35
CA GLY A 236 -10.60 -5.36 1.26
C GLY A 236 -9.95 -4.79 2.53
N HIS A 237 -8.61 -4.70 2.54
CA HIS A 237 -7.87 -4.00 3.59
C HIS A 237 -6.53 -3.51 3.05
N PHE A 238 -6.16 -2.29 3.43
CA PHE A 238 -4.92 -1.66 2.99
C PHE A 238 -3.84 -1.72 4.08
N THR A 239 -2.63 -2.08 3.67
CA THR A 239 -1.44 -2.12 4.52
C THR A 239 -0.30 -1.36 3.86
N VAL A 240 0.79 -1.11 4.60
CA VAL A 240 2.04 -0.60 4.03
C VAL A 240 3.12 -1.66 4.15
N SER A 241 3.71 -2.05 3.02
CA SER A 241 4.81 -2.99 2.94
C SER A 241 6.13 -2.24 2.72
N LEU A 242 7.13 -2.51 3.56
CA LEU A 242 8.48 -1.98 3.47
C LEU A 242 9.49 -3.11 3.20
N PRO A 243 9.98 -3.25 1.97
CA PRO A 243 11.07 -4.17 1.68
C PRO A 243 12.40 -3.59 2.19
N LEU A 244 13.06 -4.30 3.09
CA LEU A 244 14.31 -3.90 3.71
C LEU A 244 15.23 -5.10 4.02
N ILE A 245 16.52 -4.82 4.18
CA ILE A 245 17.51 -5.71 4.81
C ILE A 245 17.61 -5.32 6.28
N LEU A 246 17.16 -6.21 7.16
CA LEU A 246 17.23 -6.03 8.60
C LEU A 246 18.60 -6.46 9.12
N LEU A 247 19.29 -5.55 9.82
CA LEU A 247 20.56 -5.81 10.50
C LEU A 247 20.32 -6.12 11.98
N GLN A 248 20.63 -7.35 12.39
CA GLN A 248 20.54 -7.80 13.79
C GLN A 248 21.82 -8.52 14.17
N ASN A 249 22.56 -8.01 15.17
CA ASN A 249 23.81 -8.63 15.66
C ASN A 249 24.77 -8.98 14.50
N GLN A 250 25.01 -8.01 13.59
CA GLN A 250 25.82 -8.16 12.37
C GLN A 250 25.24 -9.09 11.29
N LYS A 251 24.14 -9.80 11.55
CA LYS A 251 23.44 -10.62 10.55
C LYS A 251 22.48 -9.76 9.73
N LYS A 252 22.64 -9.79 8.41
CA LYS A 252 21.74 -9.17 7.43
C LYS A 252 20.67 -10.16 6.99
N THR A 253 19.42 -9.71 6.90
CA THR A 253 18.31 -10.57 6.50
C THR A 253 17.27 -9.81 5.69
N ASN A 254 16.90 -10.34 4.51
CA ASN A 254 15.79 -9.80 3.73
C ASN A 254 14.49 -9.88 4.53
N THR A 255 13.78 -8.76 4.65
CA THR A 255 12.57 -8.63 5.44
C THR A 255 11.56 -7.76 4.71
N LEU A 256 10.36 -8.28 4.50
CA LEU A 256 9.20 -7.46 4.14
C LEU A 256 8.46 -7.12 5.44
N LEU A 257 8.55 -5.86 5.88
CA LEU A 257 7.78 -5.36 7.01
C LEU A 257 6.38 -5.00 6.53
N VAL A 258 5.34 -5.56 7.13
CA VAL A 258 3.94 -5.26 6.79
C VAL A 258 3.35 -4.48 7.96
N LEU A 259 3.11 -3.19 7.76
CA LEU A 259 2.51 -2.29 8.74
C LEU A 259 0.99 -2.34 8.58
N ASN A 260 0.33 -2.80 9.63
CA ASN A 260 -1.10 -3.08 9.62
C ASN A 260 -1.84 -2.25 10.69
N SER A 261 -2.84 -1.48 10.28
CA SER A 261 -3.71 -0.69 11.18
C SER A 261 -4.90 -1.51 11.73
N LEU A 262 -4.91 -2.83 11.54
CA LEU A 262 -6.00 -3.70 11.94
C LEU A 262 -5.53 -4.76 12.95
N ASN A 263 -5.75 -4.49 14.24
CA ASN A 263 -5.07 -5.23 15.31
C ASN A 263 -5.54 -6.67 15.53
N TYR A 264 -6.76 -7.00 15.11
CA TYR A 264 -7.37 -8.32 15.36
C TYR A 264 -7.18 -9.33 14.23
N ALA A 265 -6.75 -8.90 13.05
CA ALA A 265 -6.54 -9.77 11.89
C ALA A 265 -5.05 -9.96 11.58
N VAL A 266 -4.74 -10.92 10.71
CA VAL A 266 -3.37 -11.20 10.23
C VAL A 266 -3.39 -11.25 8.71
N TYR A 267 -2.82 -10.24 8.05
CA TYR A 267 -2.85 -10.10 6.59
C TYR A 267 -1.60 -10.65 5.91
N SER A 268 -0.45 -10.65 6.58
CA SER A 268 0.83 -11.16 6.05
C SER A 268 0.79 -12.61 5.57
N SER A 269 -0.19 -13.39 6.04
CA SER A 269 -0.39 -14.79 5.60
C SER A 269 -1.06 -14.91 4.23
N GLN A 270 -1.57 -13.82 3.67
CA GLN A 270 -2.13 -13.84 2.32
C GLN A 270 -1.03 -14.10 1.27
N PRO A 271 -1.32 -14.87 0.21
CA PRO A 271 -0.35 -15.16 -0.85
C PRO A 271 0.29 -13.92 -1.50
N LEU A 272 -0.41 -12.79 -1.51
CA LEU A 272 0.08 -11.52 -2.05
C LEU A 272 1.41 -11.09 -1.43
N PHE A 273 1.56 -11.12 -0.11
CA PHE A 273 2.78 -10.67 0.55
C PHE A 273 3.98 -11.57 0.26
N LYS A 274 3.73 -12.87 0.09
CA LYS A 274 4.77 -13.79 -0.41
C LYS A 274 5.20 -13.42 -1.82
N HIS A 275 4.26 -13.13 -2.71
CA HIS A 275 4.57 -12.72 -4.08
C HIS A 275 5.30 -11.38 -4.14
N LEU A 276 4.92 -10.41 -3.31
CA LEU A 276 5.64 -9.14 -3.18
C LEU A 276 7.07 -9.35 -2.67
N PHE A 277 7.26 -10.21 -1.67
CA PHE A 277 8.58 -10.57 -1.17
C PHE A 277 9.45 -11.20 -2.28
N GLU A 278 8.90 -12.20 -2.99
CA GLU A 278 9.59 -12.91 -4.07
C GLU A 278 9.93 -11.98 -5.24
N LEU A 279 9.03 -11.07 -5.62
CA LEU A 279 9.28 -10.05 -6.63
C LEU A 279 10.45 -9.14 -6.22
N TRP A 280 10.44 -8.66 -4.97
CA TRP A 280 11.42 -7.67 -4.52
C TRP A 280 12.82 -8.25 -4.27
N PHE A 281 12.89 -9.35 -3.53
CA PHE A 281 14.16 -9.90 -3.06
C PHE A 281 14.72 -10.97 -3.99
N GLU A 282 13.85 -11.70 -4.70
CA GLU A 282 14.26 -12.84 -5.53
C GLU A 282 14.12 -12.56 -7.03
N GLY A 283 13.52 -11.42 -7.43
CA GLY A 283 13.29 -11.09 -8.84
C GLY A 283 12.34 -12.09 -9.52
N LYS A 284 11.45 -12.72 -8.75
CA LYS A 284 10.53 -13.73 -9.28
C LYS A 284 9.20 -13.09 -9.64
N ILE A 285 8.75 -13.32 -10.86
CA ILE A 285 7.43 -12.89 -11.31
C ILE A 285 6.39 -13.81 -10.65
N PRO A 286 5.37 -13.24 -9.97
CA PRO A 286 4.29 -14.03 -9.38
C PRO A 286 3.60 -14.89 -10.44
N PRO A 287 3.10 -16.09 -10.09
CA PRO A 287 2.35 -16.90 -11.03
C PRO A 287 1.13 -16.13 -11.54
N LEU A 288 0.83 -16.31 -12.83
CA LEU A 288 -0.39 -15.81 -13.42
C LEU A 288 -1.60 -16.38 -12.67
N TYR A 289 -2.69 -15.62 -12.71
CA TYR A 289 -3.96 -16.06 -12.21
C TYR A 289 -4.45 -17.25 -13.03
N ASN A 290 -4.70 -18.37 -12.36
CA ASN A 290 -5.34 -19.53 -12.97
C ASN A 290 -6.82 -19.51 -12.56
N SER A 291 -7.70 -19.19 -13.51
CA SER A 291 -9.15 -19.14 -13.29
C SER A 291 -9.75 -20.48 -12.86
N ASN A 292 -9.01 -21.58 -13.00
CA ASN A 292 -9.46 -22.93 -12.66
C ASN A 292 -9.15 -23.34 -11.19
N GLN A 293 -8.72 -22.40 -10.34
CA GLN A 293 -8.37 -22.66 -8.92
C GLN A 293 -9.33 -22.02 -7.91
N ILE A 294 -10.52 -21.61 -8.33
CA ILE A 294 -11.61 -21.15 -7.45
C ILE A 294 -12.64 -22.27 -7.30
#